data_AF-A0A0F9I4S8-F1
#
_entry.id   AF-A0A0F9I4S8-F1
#
_cell.length_a   1.000
_cell.length_b   1.000
_cell.length_c   1.000
_cell.angle_alpha   90.00
_cell.angle_beta   90.00
_cell.angle_gamma   90.00
#
_symmetry.space_group_name_H-M   'P 1'
#
loop_
_entity.id
_entity.type
_entity.pdbx_description
1 polymer ?
#
loop_
_entity_poly.entity_id
_entity_poly.type
_entity_poly.pdbx_seq_one_letter_code
_entity_poly.pdbx_strand_id
1 'polypeptide(L)' 'MKGVKSGGSGKIGRNKDKCAKYRLKQHREKNKIKRWKKSIKKLPDNNKTCIDLKNKIIELEKVII' A
#
# COMPACT_ATOMS: atom_id res chain seq x y z
N MET A 1 10.55 37.29 -25.72
CA MET A 1 11.76 36.52 -25.34
C MET A 1 11.54 35.87 -23.97
N LYS A 2 12.20 34.74 -23.73
CA LYS A 2 12.11 33.81 -22.57
C LYS A 2 12.64 34.39 -21.24
N GLY A 3 12.18 33.82 -20.11
CA GLY A 3 12.95 33.56 -18.87
C GLY A 3 12.48 34.32 -17.61
N VAL A 4 12.57 33.85 -16.36
CA VAL A 4 13.01 32.60 -15.70
C VAL A 4 12.31 32.53 -14.30
N LYS A 5 12.13 31.32 -13.78
CA LYS A 5 11.51 30.90 -12.49
C LYS A 5 12.22 31.46 -11.24
N SER A 6 11.48 31.88 -10.19
CA SER A 6 11.91 31.86 -8.77
C SER A 6 10.81 32.42 -7.87
N GLY A 7 10.40 31.88 -6.72
CA GLY A 7 10.79 30.70 -5.98
C GLY A 7 9.66 30.41 -5.01
N GLY A 8 9.07 29.21 -5.11
CA GLY A 8 8.06 28.77 -4.16
C GLY A 8 8.65 28.81 -2.77
N SER A 9 7.96 29.49 -1.84
CA SER A 9 8.28 29.52 -0.43
C SER A 9 8.62 28.10 0.04
N GLY A 10 9.91 27.90 0.30
CA GLY A 10 10.46 26.62 0.75
C GLY A 10 9.71 26.21 2.01
N LYS A 11 9.03 25.06 1.97
CA LYS A 11 8.37 24.51 3.17
C LYS A 11 9.44 24.10 4.18
N ILE A 12 9.81 25.04 5.04
CA ILE A 12 10.62 24.80 6.23
C ILE A 12 9.85 23.79 7.10
N GLY A 13 10.50 22.69 7.48
CA GLY A 13 10.00 21.80 8.52
C GLY A 13 9.23 20.55 8.08
N ARG A 14 9.63 19.88 6.99
CA ARG A 14 9.14 18.52 6.76
C ARG A 14 10.32 17.59 6.53
N ASN A 15 10.49 16.61 7.43
CA ASN A 15 10.82 15.28 6.93
C ASN A 15 9.53 14.64 6.36
N LYS A 16 8.97 15.31 5.34
CA LYS A 16 7.76 14.99 4.55
C LYS A 16 7.77 13.52 4.15
N ASP A 17 8.94 13.08 3.74
CA ASP A 17 9.17 11.80 3.11
C ASP A 17 9.18 10.66 4.12
N LYS A 18 9.76 10.84 5.32
CA LYS A 18 9.70 9.82 6.38
C LYS A 18 8.29 9.70 7.00
N CYS A 19 7.61 10.82 7.23
CA CYS A 19 6.26 10.79 7.82
C CYS A 19 5.19 10.22 6.85
N ALA A 20 5.34 10.41 5.54
CA ALA A 20 4.50 9.74 4.52
C ALA A 20 4.83 8.24 4.37
N LYS A 21 6.11 7.85 4.54
CA LYS A 21 6.54 6.44 4.48
C LYS A 21 5.90 5.57 5.57
N TYR A 22 5.73 6.09 6.78
CA TYR A 22 5.17 5.35 7.92
C TYR A 22 3.64 5.29 7.92
N ARG A 23 2.93 6.38 7.60
CA ARG A 23 1.46 6.41 7.55
C ARG A 23 0.82 5.56 6.45
N LEU A 24 1.56 5.19 5.39
CA LEU A 24 1.02 4.45 4.25
C LEU A 24 1.30 2.94 4.27
N LYS A 25 2.19 2.43 5.12
CA LYS A 25 2.62 1.02 5.05
C LYS A 25 1.49 0.05 5.39
N GLN A 26 0.84 0.24 6.53
CA GLN A 26 -0.31 -0.57 6.93
C GLN A 26 -1.51 -0.36 5.99
N HIS A 27 -1.72 0.85 5.45
CA HIS A 27 -2.75 1.07 4.43
C HIS A 27 -2.48 0.30 3.13
N ARG A 28 -1.21 0.18 2.72
CA ARG A 28 -0.82 -0.63 1.56
C ARG A 28 -1.04 -2.11 1.80
N GLU A 29 -0.69 -2.60 2.99
CA GLU A 29 -0.90 -4.00 3.37
C GLU A 29 -2.41 -4.32 3.47
N LYS A 30 -3.22 -3.43 4.06
CA LYS A 30 -4.70 -3.51 4.03
C LYS A 30 -5.26 -3.49 2.61
N ASN A 31 -4.69 -2.68 1.71
CA ASN A 31 -5.09 -2.66 0.30
C ASN A 31 -4.71 -3.96 -0.45
N LYS A 32 -3.57 -4.58 -0.13
CA LYS A 32 -3.19 -5.89 -0.67
C LYS A 32 -4.20 -6.95 -0.23
N ILE A 33 -4.54 -7.00 1.05
CA ILE A 33 -5.56 -7.91 1.58
C ILE A 33 -6.91 -7.70 0.86
N LYS A 34 -7.35 -6.45 0.69
CA LYS A 34 -8.61 -6.15 -0.03
C LYS A 34 -8.60 -6.63 -1.49
N ARG A 35 -7.47 -6.50 -2.19
CA ARG A 35 -7.32 -7.01 -3.57
C ARG A 35 -7.36 -8.53 -3.61
N TRP A 36 -6.62 -9.19 -2.73
CA TRP A 36 -6.57 -10.65 -2.68
C TRP A 36 -7.92 -11.27 -2.30
N LYS A 37 -8.65 -10.67 -1.34
CA LYS A 37 -10.02 -11.08 -1.00
C LYS A 37 -10.96 -10.97 -2.22
N LYS A 38 -10.82 -9.94 -3.07
CA LYS A 38 -11.59 -9.82 -4.32
C LYS A 38 -11.22 -10.89 -5.36
N SER A 39 -9.93 -11.24 -5.46
CA SER A 39 -9.46 -12.29 -6.37
C SER A 39 -9.95 -13.67 -5.95
N ILE A 40 -9.87 -13.98 -4.64
CA ILE A 40 -10.37 -15.24 -4.07
C ILE A 40 -11.85 -15.45 -4.40
N LYS A 41 -12.69 -14.41 -4.29
CA LYS A 41 -14.13 -14.49 -4.62
C LYS A 41 -14.43 -14.93 -6.06
N LYS A 42 -13.47 -14.81 -6.98
CA LYS A 42 -13.62 -15.19 -8.40
C LYS A 42 -12.95 -16.52 -8.73
N LEU A 43 -12.25 -17.14 -7.77
CA LEU A 43 -11.52 -18.38 -7.98
C LEU A 43 -12.27 -19.56 -7.36
N PRO A 44 -12.19 -20.76 -7.95
CA PRO A 44 -12.72 -21.96 -7.34
C PRO A 44 -11.91 -22.32 -6.08
N ASP A 45 -12.56 -22.86 -5.05
CA ASP A 45 -11.96 -23.09 -3.74
C ASP A 45 -10.81 -24.11 -3.74
N ASN A 46 -10.83 -25.08 -4.66
CA ASN A 46 -9.76 -26.07 -4.85
C ASN A 46 -8.57 -25.55 -5.66
N ASN A 47 -8.57 -24.26 -6.05
CA ASN A 47 -7.44 -23.69 -6.76
C ASN A 47 -6.27 -23.44 -5.79
N LYS A 48 -5.09 -23.98 -6.10
CA LYS A 48 -3.83 -23.74 -5.38
C LYS A 48 -3.56 -22.24 -5.16
N THR A 49 -3.86 -21.39 -6.15
CA THR A 49 -3.67 -19.93 -6.00
C THR A 49 -4.62 -19.31 -4.98
N CYS A 50 -5.82 -19.87 -4.81
CA CYS A 50 -6.77 -19.42 -3.80
C CYS A 50 -6.23 -19.71 -2.38
N ILE A 51 -5.71 -20.92 -2.17
CA ILE A 51 -5.09 -21.35 -0.91
C ILE A 51 -3.87 -20.48 -0.58
N ASP A 52 -2.99 -20.26 -1.56
CA ASP A 52 -1.80 -19.42 -1.39
C ASP A 52 -2.16 -17.97 -1.02
N LEU A 53 -3.20 -17.41 -1.65
CA LEU A 53 -3.69 -16.06 -1.31
C LEU A 53 -4.32 -16.01 0.08
N LYS A 54 -5.05 -17.05 0.50
CA LYS A 54 -5.60 -17.15 1.87
C LYS A 54 -4.46 -17.15 2.91
N ASN A 55 -3.40 -17.94 2.68
CA ASN A 55 -2.23 -17.99 3.57
C ASN A 55 -1.51 -16.64 3.65
N LYS A 56 -1.27 -15.97 2.51
CA LYS A 56 -0.65 -14.64 2.46
C LYS A 56 -1.48 -13.56 3.15
N ILE A 57 -2.81 -13.65 3.10
CA ILE A 57 -3.70 -12.75 3.84
C ILE A 57 -3.51 -12.95 5.34
N ILE A 58 -3.50 -14.19 5.82
CA ILE A 58 -3.33 -14.52 7.25
C ILE A 58 -1.98 -14.01 7.76
N GLU A 59 -0.89 -14.22 7.01
CA GLU A 59 0.44 -13.71 7.38
C GLU A 59 0.47 -12.17 7.47
N LEU A 60 -0.14 -11.47 6.51
CA LEU A 60 -0.20 -10.01 6.55
C LEU A 60 -1.16 -9.48 7.61
N GLU A 61 -2.27 -10.15 7.88
CA GLU A 61 -3.18 -9.79 8.98
C GLU A 61 -2.46 -9.91 10.34
N LYS A 62 -1.59 -10.89 10.54
CA LYS A 62 -0.74 -11.03 11.75
C LYS A 62 0.30 -9.92 11.92
N VAL A 63 0.74 -9.28 10.84
CA VAL A 63 1.76 -8.20 10.87
C VAL A 63 1.12 -6.81 11.01
N ILE A 64 -0.15 -6.67 10.62
CA ILE A 64 -0.90 -5.40 10.68
C ILE A 64 -1.57 -5.19 12.04
N ILE A 65 -1.95 -6.28 12.73
CA ILE A 65 -2.42 -6.29 14.12
C ILE A 65 -1.22 -6.03 15.04
#